data_AF-A0A7J5Z443-F1
#
_entry.id   AF-A0A7J5Z443-F1
#
_cell.length_a   1.000
_cell.length_b   1.000
_cell.length_c   1.000
_cell.angle_alpha   90.00
_cell.angle_beta   90.00
_cell.angle_gamma   90.00
#
_symmetry.space_group_name_H-M   'P 1'
#
loop_
_entity.id
_entity.type
_entity.pdbx_description
1 polymer ?
#
loop_
_entity_poly.entity_id
_entity_poly.type
_entity_poly.pdbx_seq_one_letter_code
_entity_poly.pdbx_strand_id
1 'polypeptide(L)'
;MSSPVIGQEPLSISQLWRKFRSLRPDFVSSFSAYQHLRSKGKGPPFYHASYSVVIERVDGAFRGSTLRPFSWRSLAALSRITANVSKELMLCYIIYPAGLSEAELDSPVCLSRLSVQEVIVSRWVSSKERTEQEDI
;
A
#
# COMPACT_ATOMS: atom_id res chain seq x y z
N MET A 1 -0.85 -1.81 -32.67
CA MET A 1 -0.14 -0.85 -31.80
C MET A 1 -0.58 0.54 -32.21
N SER A 2 -1.52 1.14 -31.49
CA SER A 2 -2.07 2.45 -31.87
C SER A 2 -1.21 3.58 -31.29
N SER A 3 -0.76 4.44 -32.19
CA SER A 3 0.03 5.66 -31.97
C SER A 3 -0.68 6.66 -31.02
N PRO A 4 0.03 7.61 -30.38
CA PRO A 4 -0.60 8.62 -29.54
C PRO A 4 -1.52 9.51 -30.38
N VAL A 5 -2.72 9.79 -29.87
CA VAL A 5 -3.68 10.72 -30.48
C VAL A 5 -3.10 12.13 -30.41
N ILE A 6 -2.66 12.65 -31.56
CA ILE A 6 -2.20 14.03 -31.74
C ILE A 6 -3.44 14.94 -31.61
N GLY A 7 -3.55 15.73 -30.54
CA GLY A 7 -4.59 16.77 -30.41
C GLY A 7 -5.30 16.91 -29.04
N GLN A 8 -4.99 16.11 -28.01
CA GLN A 8 -5.50 16.37 -26.66
C GLN A 8 -4.50 17.20 -25.84
N GLU A 9 -4.96 18.30 -25.24
CA GLU A 9 -4.16 19.02 -24.24
C GLU A 9 -3.82 18.10 -23.06
N PRO A 10 -2.57 18.16 -22.55
CA PRO A 10 -2.18 17.35 -21.41
C PRO A 10 -3.01 17.74 -20.17
N LEU A 11 -3.55 16.75 -19.48
CA LEU A 11 -4.27 16.98 -18.23
C LEU A 11 -3.33 17.57 -17.17
N SER A 12 -3.80 18.60 -16.45
CA SER A 12 -3.14 19.06 -15.23
C SER A 12 -3.12 17.96 -14.16
N ILE A 13 -2.22 18.08 -13.19
CA ILE A 13 -2.09 17.10 -12.08
C ILE A 13 -3.43 16.91 -11.36
N SER A 14 -4.15 18.00 -11.06
CA SER A 14 -5.44 17.93 -10.37
C SER A 14 -6.55 17.29 -11.23
N GLN A 15 -6.52 17.47 -12.56
CA GLN A 15 -7.45 16.78 -13.46
C GLN A 15 -7.12 15.28 -13.54
N LEU A 16 -5.84 14.93 -13.64
CA LEU A 16 -5.37 13.56 -13.67
C LEU A 16 -5.70 12.81 -12.36
N TRP A 17 -5.50 13.47 -11.22
CA TRP A 17 -5.84 12.94 -9.90
C TRP A 17 -7.32 12.58 -9.78
N ARG A 18 -8.21 13.52 -10.13
CA ARG A 18 -9.67 13.29 -10.14
C ARG A 18 -10.06 12.18 -11.11
N LYS A 19 -9.44 12.14 -12.30
CA LYS A 19 -9.66 11.07 -13.28
C LYS A 19 -9.25 9.70 -12.73
N PHE A 20 -8.13 9.59 -12.02
CA PHE A 20 -7.75 8.30 -11.42
C PHE A 20 -8.63 7.92 -10.24
N ARG A 21 -9.06 8.88 -9.39
CA ARG A 21 -10.06 8.62 -8.35
C ARG A 21 -11.37 8.10 -8.90
N SER A 22 -11.84 8.63 -10.03
CA SER A 22 -13.09 8.16 -10.63
C SER A 22 -12.96 6.76 -11.25
N LEU A 23 -11.77 6.38 -11.71
CA LEU A 23 -11.50 5.06 -12.28
C LEU A 23 -11.25 3.97 -11.21
N ARG A 24 -10.69 4.35 -10.06
CA ARG A 24 -10.22 3.44 -9.01
C ARG A 24 -10.62 3.98 -7.63
N PRO A 25 -11.63 3.38 -6.96
CA PRO A 25 -12.09 3.84 -5.65
C PRO A 25 -11.01 3.85 -4.56
N ASP A 26 -10.02 2.96 -4.67
CA ASP A 26 -8.89 2.80 -3.76
C ASP A 26 -7.65 3.61 -4.18
N PHE A 27 -7.77 4.47 -5.20
CA PHE A 27 -6.64 5.16 -5.81
C PHE A 27 -5.79 5.94 -4.81
N VAL A 28 -6.42 6.72 -3.92
CA VAL A 28 -5.68 7.57 -2.97
C VAL A 28 -4.81 6.72 -2.05
N SER A 29 -5.37 5.63 -1.50
CA SER A 29 -4.61 4.68 -0.66
C SER A 29 -3.50 3.99 -1.46
N SER A 30 -3.81 3.53 -2.68
CA SER A 30 -2.83 2.90 -3.58
C SER A 30 -1.66 3.83 -3.89
N PHE A 31 -1.95 5.08 -4.21
CA PHE A 31 -0.95 6.08 -4.57
C PHE A 31 -0.13 6.52 -3.36
N SER A 32 -0.76 6.69 -2.20
CA SER A 32 -0.07 7.00 -0.94
C SER A 32 0.93 5.89 -0.58
N ALA A 33 0.53 4.62 -0.63
CA ALA A 33 1.42 3.48 -0.43
C ALA A 33 2.57 3.48 -1.44
N TYR A 34 2.25 3.69 -2.72
CA TYR A 34 3.24 3.74 -3.79
C TYR A 34 4.28 4.85 -3.58
N GLN A 35 3.83 6.08 -3.31
CA GLN A 35 4.71 7.22 -3.08
C GLN A 35 5.63 6.98 -1.87
N HIS A 36 5.07 6.43 -0.79
CA HIS A 36 5.82 6.10 0.43
C HIS A 36 6.87 5.00 0.20
N LEU A 37 6.51 3.92 -0.49
CA LEU A 37 7.48 2.86 -0.80
C LEU A 37 8.54 3.31 -1.81
N ARG A 38 8.16 4.21 -2.74
CA ARG A 38 9.08 4.75 -3.73
C ARG A 38 10.07 5.75 -3.13
N SER A 39 9.66 6.57 -2.15
CA SER A 39 10.58 7.47 -1.44
C SER A 39 11.64 6.72 -0.64
N LYS A 40 11.33 5.50 -0.17
CA LYS A 40 12.27 4.60 0.51
C LYS A 40 13.24 3.85 -0.42
N GLY A 41 13.24 4.14 -1.72
CA GLY A 41 14.17 3.52 -2.67
C GLY A 41 13.93 2.02 -2.93
N LYS A 42 12.75 1.48 -2.60
CA LYS A 42 12.43 0.04 -2.77
C LYS A 42 12.08 -0.35 -4.22
N GLY A 43 12.69 0.29 -5.21
CA GLY A 43 12.41 0.11 -6.65
C GLY A 43 13.66 -0.27 -7.44
N PRO A 44 13.75 -1.46 -8.04
CA PRO A 44 15.04 -1.95 -8.55
C PRO A 44 15.25 -1.79 -10.07
N PRO A 45 16.46 -1.39 -10.49
CA PRO A 45 17.01 -1.69 -11.81
C PRO A 45 17.79 -3.03 -11.90
N PHE A 46 18.24 -3.63 -10.78
CA PHE A 46 19.03 -4.89 -10.79
C PHE A 46 18.64 -5.93 -9.72
N TYR A 47 17.56 -5.74 -8.97
CA TYR A 47 17.09 -6.66 -7.92
C TYR A 47 15.65 -7.12 -8.19
N HIS A 48 15.28 -8.28 -7.64
CA HIS A 48 13.88 -8.71 -7.64
C HIS A 48 13.09 -7.97 -6.57
N ALA A 49 11.78 -7.81 -6.80
CA ALA A 49 10.88 -7.25 -5.80
C ALA A 49 10.91 -8.10 -4.51
N SER A 50 11.21 -7.46 -3.37
CA SER A 50 11.31 -8.13 -2.07
C SER A 50 9.97 -8.37 -1.39
N TYR A 51 8.95 -7.57 -1.71
CA TYR A 51 7.67 -7.58 -1.00
C TYR A 51 6.49 -7.90 -1.92
N SER A 52 5.50 -8.62 -1.38
CA SER A 52 4.11 -8.54 -1.83
C SER A 52 3.36 -7.63 -0.86
N VAL A 53 2.73 -6.56 -1.37
CA VAL A 53 2.10 -5.54 -0.54
C VAL A 53 0.59 -5.64 -0.61
N VAL A 54 -0.06 -5.68 0.54
CA VAL A 54 -1.50 -5.51 0.71
C VAL A 54 -1.74 -4.14 1.31
N ILE A 55 -2.64 -3.36 0.71
CA ILE A 55 -2.94 -2.00 1.14
C ILE A 55 -4.27 -2.02 1.87
N GLU A 56 -4.33 -1.40 3.05
CA GLU A 56 -5.54 -1.30 3.86
C GLU A 56 -5.81 0.17 4.22
N ARG A 57 -7.07 0.59 4.12
CA ARG A 57 -7.51 1.92 4.56
C ARG A 57 -8.03 1.83 6.00
N VAL A 58 -7.50 2.66 6.89
CA VAL A 58 -7.91 2.72 8.29
C VAL A 58 -8.03 4.16 8.78
N ASP A 59 -8.75 4.37 9.88
CA ASP A 59 -8.78 5.62 10.63
C ASP A 59 -7.64 5.69 11.67
N GLY A 60 -7.57 6.78 12.44
CA GLY A 60 -6.58 6.97 13.50
C GLY A 60 -6.64 5.96 14.65
N ALA A 61 -7.72 5.19 14.78
CA ALA A 61 -7.87 4.10 15.74
C ALA A 61 -7.65 2.72 15.09
N PHE A 62 -7.09 2.67 13.88
CA PHE A 62 -6.90 1.46 13.07
C PHE A 62 -8.20 0.72 12.75
N ARG A 63 -9.33 1.44 12.72
CA ARG A 63 -10.63 0.91 12.33
C ARG A 63 -10.89 1.29 10.88
N GLY A 64 -11.46 0.38 10.10
CA GLY A 64 -11.77 0.66 8.72
C GLY A 64 -12.35 -0.54 8.01
N SER A 65 -13.02 -0.30 6.90
CA SER A 65 -13.32 -1.35 5.94
C SER A 65 -12.02 -1.73 5.26
N THR A 66 -11.55 -2.96 5.51
CA THR A 66 -10.43 -3.51 4.77
C THR A 66 -10.71 -3.40 3.28
N LEU A 67 -9.76 -2.89 2.49
CA LEU A 67 -9.87 -2.89 1.03
C LEU A 67 -9.98 -4.34 0.53
N ARG A 68 -9.38 -5.28 1.27
CA ARG A 68 -9.51 -6.70 1.03
C ARG A 68 -9.78 -7.45 2.34
N PRO A 69 -11.04 -7.82 2.64
CA PRO A 69 -11.32 -8.61 3.83
C PRO A 69 -10.65 -10.00 3.72
N PHE A 70 -9.81 -10.32 4.70
CA PHE A 70 -9.19 -11.64 4.82
C PHE A 70 -9.83 -12.46 5.94
N SER A 71 -10.12 -13.71 5.63
CA SER A 71 -10.18 -14.74 6.67
C SER A 71 -8.75 -15.13 7.05
N TRP A 72 -8.58 -15.74 8.22
CA TRP A 72 -7.27 -16.31 8.58
C TRP A 72 -6.75 -17.31 7.54
N ARG A 73 -7.65 -18.09 6.92
CA ARG A 73 -7.29 -19.05 5.87
C ARG A 73 -6.75 -18.35 4.62
N SER A 74 -7.40 -17.29 4.16
CA SER A 74 -6.96 -16.56 2.97
C SER A 74 -5.69 -15.75 3.22
N LEU A 75 -5.50 -15.20 4.43
CA LEU A 75 -4.26 -14.56 4.83
C LEU A 75 -3.10 -15.55 4.90
N ALA A 76 -3.31 -16.72 5.53
CA ALA A 76 -2.30 -17.78 5.61
C ALA A 76 -1.93 -18.32 4.22
N ALA A 77 -2.91 -18.49 3.34
CA ALA A 77 -2.66 -18.89 1.95
C ALA A 77 -1.82 -17.84 1.20
N LEU A 78 -2.16 -16.55 1.35
CA LEU A 78 -1.39 -15.45 0.76
C LEU A 78 0.05 -15.41 1.29
N SER A 79 0.23 -15.52 2.61
CA SER A 79 1.56 -15.57 3.24
C SER A 79 2.40 -16.73 2.69
N ARG A 80 1.81 -17.93 2.56
CA ARG A 80 2.49 -19.10 1.99
C ARG A 80 2.88 -18.90 0.52
N ILE A 81 1.99 -18.34 -0.30
CA ILE A 81 2.28 -18.09 -1.72
C ILE A 81 3.38 -17.04 -1.88
N THR A 82 3.35 -15.98 -1.09
CA THR A 82 4.39 -14.93 -1.10
C THR A 82 5.75 -15.50 -0.69
N ALA A 83 5.79 -16.33 0.37
CA ALA A 83 7.02 -16.98 0.81
C ALA A 83 7.57 -17.99 -0.23
N ASN A 84 6.70 -18.70 -0.95
CA ASN A 84 7.11 -19.65 -1.99
C ASN A 84 7.90 -19.01 -3.15
N VAL A 85 7.71 -17.70 -3.37
CA VAL A 85 8.47 -16.93 -4.37
C VAL A 85 9.59 -16.10 -3.74
N SER A 86 10.02 -16.48 -2.53
CA SER A 86 11.09 -15.82 -1.76
C SER A 86 10.85 -14.32 -1.53
N LYS A 87 9.59 -13.94 -1.30
CA LYS A 87 9.18 -12.58 -0.94
C LYS A 87 8.63 -12.54 0.47
N GLU A 88 8.57 -11.35 1.04
CA GLU A 88 7.91 -11.09 2.30
C GLU A 88 6.53 -10.46 2.09
N LEU A 89 5.54 -10.87 2.87
CA LEU A 89 4.21 -10.26 2.84
C LEU A 89 4.22 -9.01 3.72
N MET A 90 3.84 -7.86 3.16
CA MET A 90 3.74 -6.59 3.88
C MET A 90 2.29 -6.10 3.85
N LEU A 91 1.75 -5.78 5.02
CA LEU A 91 0.52 -4.99 5.15
C LEU A 91 0.90 -3.51 5.24
N CYS A 92 0.26 -2.68 4.43
CA CYS A 92 0.48 -1.25 4.33
C CYS A 92 -0.82 -0.53 4.71
N TYR A 93 -0.90 -0.06 5.94
CA TYR A 93 -2.05 0.65 6.47
C TYR A 93 -1.94 2.14 6.14
N ILE A 94 -2.90 2.65 5.37
CA ILE A 94 -3.05 4.07 5.06
C ILE A 94 -4.06 4.65 6.04
N ILE A 95 -3.55 5.48 6.94
CA ILE A 95 -4.29 6.05 8.06
C ILE A 95 -4.85 7.40 7.63
N TYR A 96 -6.19 7.49 7.63
CA TYR A 96 -6.95 8.69 7.33
C TYR A 96 -7.28 9.40 8.65
N PRO A 97 -6.79 10.64 8.88
CA PRO A 97 -7.09 11.35 10.11
C PRO A 97 -8.56 11.75 10.17
N ALA A 98 -9.06 11.95 11.39
CA ALA A 98 -10.38 12.52 11.59
C ALA A 98 -10.46 13.92 10.95
N GLY A 99 -11.60 14.23 10.30
CA GLY A 99 -11.81 15.52 9.65
C GLY A 99 -11.12 15.68 8.28
N LEU A 100 -10.68 14.60 7.65
CA LEU A 100 -10.33 14.64 6.22
C LEU A 100 -11.60 14.51 5.38
N SER A 101 -11.91 15.54 4.59
CA SER A 101 -13.12 15.58 3.76
C SER A 101 -12.93 14.90 2.40
N GLU A 102 -14.03 14.44 1.80
CA GLU A 102 -13.99 13.86 0.43
C GLU A 102 -13.54 14.85 -0.64
N ALA A 103 -13.80 16.16 -0.43
CA ALA A 103 -13.35 17.22 -1.33
C ALA A 103 -11.82 17.42 -1.28
N GLU A 104 -11.20 17.28 -0.10
CA GLU A 104 -9.74 17.32 0.01
C GLU A 104 -9.09 16.12 -0.72
N LEU A 105 -9.76 14.96 -0.71
CA LEU A 105 -9.30 13.79 -1.44
C LEU A 105 -9.29 14.00 -2.97
N ASP A 106 -9.98 15.01 -3.53
CA ASP A 106 -9.95 15.34 -4.96
C ASP A 106 -8.68 16.08 -5.41
N SER A 107 -7.74 16.31 -4.50
CA SER A 107 -6.44 16.91 -4.78
C SER A 107 -5.29 16.07 -4.21
N PRO A 108 -4.13 16.00 -4.87
CA PRO A 108 -2.93 15.34 -4.31
C PRO A 108 -2.45 15.96 -3.00
N VAL A 109 -2.92 17.17 -2.63
CA VAL A 109 -2.61 17.83 -1.36
C VAL A 109 -3.02 16.97 -0.15
N CYS A 110 -4.04 16.10 -0.28
CA CYS A 110 -4.44 15.21 0.81
C CYS A 110 -3.32 14.26 1.28
N LEU A 111 -2.35 13.96 0.42
CA LEU A 111 -1.27 13.02 0.72
C LEU A 111 -0.40 13.45 1.90
N SER A 112 -0.26 14.76 2.15
CA SER A 112 0.50 15.27 3.31
C SER A 112 -0.22 15.04 4.64
N ARG A 113 -1.53 14.79 4.62
CA ARG A 113 -2.35 14.50 5.81
C ARG A 113 -2.47 13.00 6.08
N LEU A 114 -2.16 12.15 5.11
CA LEU A 114 -2.19 10.70 5.28
C LEU A 114 -0.88 10.21 5.88
N SER A 115 -0.99 9.22 6.77
CA SER A 115 0.19 8.50 7.29
C SER A 115 0.16 7.04 6.87
N VAL A 116 1.33 6.45 6.71
CA VAL A 116 1.49 5.06 6.26
C VAL A 116 2.18 4.26 7.36
N GLN A 117 1.58 3.13 7.75
CA GLN A 117 2.19 2.15 8.65
C GLN A 117 2.42 0.83 7.93
N GLU A 118 3.65 0.33 8.00
CA GLU A 118 4.06 -0.95 7.43
C GLU A 118 4.11 -2.02 8.51
N VAL A 119 3.59 -3.21 8.19
CA VAL A 119 3.71 -4.40 9.04
C VAL A 119 4.15 -5.57 8.18
N ILE A 120 5.31 -6.14 8.49
CA ILE A 120 5.78 -7.36 7.83
C ILE A 120 5.11 -8.56 8.50
N VAL A 121 4.45 -9.39 7.70
CA VAL A 121 3.78 -10.60 8.16
C VAL A 121 4.78 -11.74 8.09
N SER A 122 5.25 -12.18 9.25
CA SER A 122 6.11 -13.35 9.42
C SER A 122 5.36 -14.48 10.11
N ARG A 123 5.82 -15.70 9.90
CA ARG A 123 5.35 -16.87 10.65
C ARG A 123 6.09 -16.90 11.99
N TRP A 124 5.34 -17.10 13.07
CA TRP A 124 5.94 -17.40 14.37
C TRP A 124 6.67 -18.74 14.35
N VAL A 125 7.92 -18.75 14.83
CA VAL A 125 8.77 -19.94 14.88
C VAL A 125 9.40 -20.04 16.27
N SER A 126 8.92 -21.00 17.06
CA SER A 126 9.32 -21.18 18.47
C SER A 126 10.82 -21.33 18.71
N SER A 127 11.58 -21.83 17.74
CA SER A 127 13.02 -21.98 17.84
C SER A 127 13.80 -20.68 17.63
N LYS A 128 13.23 -19.69 16.92
CA LYS A 128 13.89 -18.39 16.68
C LYS A 128 13.76 -17.46 17.89
N GLU A 129 12.63 -17.49 18.57
CA GLU A 129 12.38 -16.68 19.77
C GLU A 129 13.33 -17.03 20.93
N ARG A 130 13.69 -18.31 21.07
CA ARG A 130 14.62 -18.75 22.13
C ARG A 130 16.01 -18.14 21.96
N THR A 131 16.45 -17.94 20.73
CA THR A 131 17.77 -17.37 20.43
C THR A 131 17.79 -15.85 20.66
N GLU A 132 16.72 -15.14 20.29
CA GLU A 132 16.62 -13.69 20.53
C GLU A 132 16.52 -13.33 22.03
N GLN A 133 16.06 -14.25 22.87
CA GLN A 133 15.99 -14.08 24.33
C GLN A 133 17.32 -14.35 25.04
N GLU A 134 18.26 -15.05 24.40
CA GLU A 134 19.60 -15.33 24.92
C GLU A 134 20.61 -14.20 24.61
N ASP A 135 20.28 -13.31 23.67
CA ASP A 135 21.10 -12.16 23.25
C ASP A 135 20.70 -10.83 23.93
N ILE A 136 19.94 -10.87 25.04
CA ILE A 136 19.51 -9.71 25.86
C ILE A 136 20.12 -9.75 27.26
#